data_AF-A0A6C0E819-F1
#
_entry.id   AF-A0A6C0E819-F1
#
_cell.length_a   1.000
_cell.length_b   1.000
_cell.length_c   1.000
_cell.angle_alpha   90.00
_cell.angle_beta   90.00
_cell.angle_gamma   90.00
#
_symmetry.space_group_name_H-M   'P 1'
#
loop_
_entity.id
_entity.type
_entity.pdbx_description
1 polymer ?
#
loop_
_entity_poly.entity_id
_entity_poly.type
_entity_poly.pdbx_seq_one_letter_code
_entity_poly.pdbx_strand_id
1 'polypeptide(L)'
;MNSNSVQNKKIIHLKNDYSVDVESEIPPALRANNPTTSIPEPPVNGGLFSGPPATGPWGAIPVYPTTTNMIHNNLRSANPPPGAVFHYPGGQNRMGNNYIPQPGIYWLNDGSINADGKYNIKMTDYNHEVGDKH
;
A
#
# COMPACT_ATOMS: atom_id res chain seq x y z
N MET A 1 14.30 46.17 -24.28
CA MET A 1 13.79 44.99 -25.01
C MET A 1 13.89 43.81 -24.06
N ASN A 2 12.77 43.42 -23.45
CA ASN A 2 12.71 42.47 -22.35
C ASN A 2 12.10 41.17 -22.88
N SER A 3 12.92 40.14 -23.08
CA SER A 3 12.48 38.84 -23.57
C SER A 3 12.41 37.87 -22.40
N ASN A 4 11.37 37.99 -21.56
CA ASN A 4 11.03 36.96 -20.58
C ASN A 4 10.46 35.76 -21.35
N SER A 5 11.30 34.79 -21.69
CA SER A 5 10.82 33.50 -22.19
C SER A 5 10.11 32.81 -21.02
N VAL A 6 8.78 32.81 -21.04
CA VAL A 6 7.97 31.93 -20.21
C VAL A 6 8.43 30.50 -20.55
N GLN A 7 9.22 29.91 -19.66
CA GLN A 7 9.58 28.50 -19.72
C GLN A 7 8.26 27.75 -19.64
N ASN A 8 7.73 27.34 -20.80
CA ASN A 8 6.60 26.42 -20.90
C ASN A 8 6.97 25.19 -20.09
N LYS A 9 6.51 25.15 -18.84
CA LYS A 9 6.69 24.02 -17.95
C LYS A 9 5.92 22.88 -18.59
N LYS A 10 6.62 22.07 -19.37
CA LYS A 10 6.08 20.89 -20.03
C LYS A 10 5.42 20.06 -18.95
N ILE A 11 4.08 20.04 -18.92
CA ILE A 11 3.31 19.18 -18.06
C ILE A 11 3.65 17.76 -18.50
N ILE A 12 4.48 17.09 -17.70
CA ILE A 12 4.83 15.70 -17.92
C ILE A 12 3.63 14.92 -17.41
N HIS A 13 2.77 14.42 -18.31
CA HIS A 13 1.77 13.43 -17.96
C HIS A 13 2.53 12.17 -17.52
N LEU A 14 2.71 12.01 -16.21
CA LEU A 14 3.32 10.81 -15.63
C LEU A 14 2.34 9.66 -15.87
N LYS A 15 2.66 8.77 -16.81
CA LYS A 15 1.68 7.87 -17.44
C LYS A 15 1.34 6.61 -16.64
N ASN A 16 1.76 6.46 -15.38
CA ASN A 16 1.52 5.24 -14.59
C ASN A 16 1.19 5.58 -13.11
N ASP A 17 0.24 4.86 -12.50
CA ASP A 17 -0.02 4.89 -11.06
C ASP A 17 1.24 4.46 -10.27
N TYR A 18 1.48 5.06 -9.10
CA TYR A 18 2.67 4.74 -8.28
C TYR A 18 2.34 3.64 -7.28
N SER A 19 3.18 2.59 -7.18
CA SER A 19 3.01 1.60 -6.11
C SER A 19 3.06 2.27 -4.74
N VAL A 20 2.15 1.89 -3.84
CA VAL A 20 2.24 2.29 -2.42
C VAL A 20 3.34 1.50 -1.70
N ASP A 21 3.62 0.28 -2.17
CA ASP A 21 4.71 -0.54 -1.64
C ASP A 21 6.07 -0.15 -2.23
N VAL A 22 7.10 -0.26 -1.40
CA VAL A 22 8.51 -0.04 -1.74
C VAL A 22 9.13 -1.37 -2.17
N GLU A 23 9.85 -1.35 -3.28
CA GLU A 23 10.57 -2.53 -3.76
C GLU A 23 11.73 -2.90 -2.81
N SER A 24 11.87 -4.19 -2.49
CA SER A 24 12.88 -4.71 -1.58
C SER A 24 13.10 -6.20 -1.85
N GLU A 25 14.31 -6.67 -1.54
CA GLU A 25 14.71 -8.09 -1.64
C GLU A 25 13.90 -9.00 -0.71
N ILE A 26 13.36 -8.46 0.39
CA ILE A 26 12.51 -9.21 1.31
C ILE A 26 11.08 -9.23 0.75
N PRO A 27 10.43 -10.39 0.64
CA PRO A 27 9.04 -10.47 0.18
C PRO A 27 8.08 -9.67 1.09
N PRO A 28 7.04 -9.00 0.54
CA PRO A 28 6.05 -8.23 1.31
C PRO A 28 5.46 -8.96 2.53
N ALA A 29 5.18 -10.27 2.40
CA ALA A 29 4.61 -11.08 3.47
C ALA A 29 5.55 -11.31 4.66
N LEU A 30 6.85 -11.07 4.50
CA LEU A 30 7.88 -11.32 5.51
C LEU A 30 8.48 -10.03 6.10
N ARG A 31 8.13 -8.85 5.57
CA ARG A 31 8.70 -7.58 6.06
C ARG A 31 8.15 -7.22 7.44
N ALA A 32 9.03 -6.73 8.30
CA ALA A 32 8.69 -6.19 9.61
C ALA A 32 8.17 -4.74 9.48
N ASN A 33 8.53 -3.87 10.41
CA ASN A 33 8.15 -2.44 10.41
C ASN A 33 8.96 -1.57 9.43
N ASN A 34 9.69 -2.18 8.49
CA ASN A 34 10.47 -1.49 7.46
C ASN A 34 10.71 -2.45 6.27
N PRO A 35 11.04 -1.94 5.07
CA PRO A 35 11.15 -2.77 3.87
C PRO A 35 12.34 -3.72 3.87
N THR A 36 13.38 -3.46 4.68
CA THR A 36 14.68 -4.16 4.62
C THR A 36 14.91 -5.13 5.76
N THR A 37 13.94 -5.29 6.67
CA THR A 37 14.03 -6.20 7.82
C THR A 37 12.95 -7.26 7.73
N SER A 38 13.33 -8.53 7.83
CA SER A 38 12.37 -9.64 7.92
C SER A 38 11.81 -9.72 9.35
N ILE A 39 10.55 -10.09 9.48
CA ILE A 39 9.97 -10.52 10.74
C ILE A 39 10.68 -11.81 11.21
N PRO A 40 10.83 -12.04 12.52
CA PRO A 40 11.35 -13.31 13.04
C PRO A 40 10.50 -14.51 12.62
N GLU A 41 11.12 -15.68 12.61
CA GLU A 41 10.39 -16.93 12.37
C GLU A 41 9.33 -17.18 13.46
N PRO A 42 8.17 -17.77 13.11
CA PRO A 42 7.15 -18.12 14.07
C PRO A 42 7.70 -19.13 15.09
N PRO A 43 7.36 -18.99 16.39
CA PRO A 43 7.82 -19.93 17.39
C PRO A 43 7.22 -21.32 17.18
N VAL A 44 7.98 -22.36 17.54
CA VAL A 44 7.49 -23.75 17.53
C VAL A 44 6.23 -23.88 18.39
N ASN A 45 5.27 -24.68 17.92
CA ASN A 45 4.00 -24.94 18.63
C ASN A 45 3.26 -23.66 19.07
N GLY A 46 3.35 -22.58 18.29
CA GLY A 46 2.73 -21.30 18.61
C GLY A 46 3.32 -20.61 19.85
N GLY A 47 4.51 -21.04 20.31
CA GLY A 47 5.18 -20.53 21.50
C GLY A 47 4.70 -21.13 22.82
N LEU A 48 3.74 -22.06 22.81
CA LEU A 48 3.20 -22.67 24.03
C LEU A 48 4.13 -23.76 24.60
N PHE A 49 4.81 -24.50 23.73
CA PHE A 49 5.69 -25.61 24.10
C PHE A 49 7.00 -25.55 23.30
N SER A 50 8.13 -25.77 23.97
CA SER A 50 9.47 -25.75 23.37
C SER A 50 9.92 -27.10 22.78
N GLY A 51 9.05 -28.12 22.80
CA GLY A 51 9.33 -29.42 22.20
C GLY A 51 9.35 -29.40 20.67
N PRO A 52 9.63 -30.55 20.03
CA PRO A 52 9.55 -30.67 18.58
C PRO A 52 8.20 -30.18 18.01
N PRO A 53 8.17 -29.70 16.75
CA PRO A 53 6.93 -29.26 16.11
C PRO A 53 5.87 -30.36 16.10
N ALA A 54 4.66 -30.04 16.55
CA ALA A 54 3.52 -30.93 16.48
C ALA A 54 3.11 -31.15 15.01
N THR A 55 2.97 -32.41 14.59
CA THR A 55 2.64 -32.78 13.20
C THR A 55 1.21 -33.29 13.02
N GLY A 56 0.43 -33.38 14.10
CA GLY A 56 -0.96 -33.83 14.07
C GLY A 56 -1.90 -32.81 13.41
N PRO A 57 -3.13 -33.22 13.01
CA PRO A 57 -4.11 -32.34 12.39
C PRO A 57 -4.57 -31.18 13.28
N TRP A 58 -4.36 -31.30 14.59
CA TRP A 58 -4.65 -30.28 15.60
C TRP A 58 -3.39 -29.51 16.04
N GLY A 59 -2.25 -29.77 15.41
CA GLY A 59 -1.00 -29.06 15.65
C GLY A 59 -1.08 -27.61 15.18
N ALA A 60 -0.34 -26.74 15.86
CA ALA A 60 -0.25 -25.34 15.44
C ALA A 60 0.51 -25.24 14.11
N ILE A 61 -0.10 -24.56 13.13
CA ILE A 61 0.55 -24.25 11.85
C ILE A 61 1.39 -22.97 12.03
N PRO A 62 2.68 -22.98 11.70
CA PRO A 62 3.51 -21.78 11.78
C PRO A 62 3.04 -20.74 10.74
N VAL A 63 2.76 -19.53 11.20
CA VAL A 63 2.29 -18.43 10.37
C VAL A 63 3.06 -17.17 10.72
N TYR A 64 3.60 -16.48 9.71
CA TYR A 64 4.17 -15.15 9.87
C TYR A 64 3.05 -14.13 10.16
N PRO A 65 3.05 -13.46 11.33
CA PRO A 65 1.94 -12.62 11.76
C PRO A 65 2.05 -11.18 11.20
N THR A 66 2.44 -11.03 9.94
CA THR A 66 2.45 -9.72 9.27
C THR A 66 1.05 -9.39 8.75
N THR A 67 0.65 -8.12 8.79
CA THR A 67 -0.62 -7.66 8.20
C THR A 67 -0.75 -8.14 6.76
N THR A 68 0.33 -8.02 5.99
CA THR A 68 0.36 -8.39 4.57
C THR A 68 0.18 -9.87 4.36
N ASN A 69 0.82 -10.73 5.16
CA ASN A 69 0.61 -12.17 5.05
C ASN A 69 -0.82 -12.57 5.44
N MET A 70 -1.35 -11.98 6.52
CA MET A 70 -2.71 -12.28 7.00
C MET A 70 -3.78 -11.89 5.97
N ILE A 71 -3.66 -10.73 5.33
CA ILE A 71 -4.63 -10.26 4.33
C ILE A 71 -4.40 -10.87 2.95
N HIS A 72 -3.16 -10.90 2.47
CA HIS A 72 -2.88 -11.23 1.07
C HIS A 72 -2.81 -12.74 0.83
N ASN A 73 -2.29 -13.50 1.79
CA ASN A 73 -2.08 -14.95 1.66
C ASN A 73 -3.11 -15.74 2.46
N ASN A 74 -3.21 -15.51 3.78
CA ASN A 74 -4.03 -16.35 4.65
C ASN A 74 -5.52 -16.19 4.39
N LEU A 75 -5.98 -14.98 4.09
CA LEU A 75 -7.39 -14.71 3.81
C LEU A 75 -7.91 -15.53 2.62
N ARG A 76 -7.05 -15.93 1.67
CA ARG A 76 -7.43 -16.79 0.53
C ARG A 76 -7.97 -18.14 0.96
N SER A 77 -7.53 -18.67 2.11
CA SER A 77 -8.05 -19.93 2.66
C SER A 77 -9.52 -19.86 3.05
N ALA A 78 -10.05 -18.64 3.29
CA ALA A 78 -11.44 -18.39 3.63
C ALA A 78 -12.33 -18.09 2.40
N ASN A 79 -11.81 -18.20 1.17
CA ASN A 79 -12.52 -17.85 -0.07
C ASN A 79 -13.14 -16.44 -0.03
N PRO A 80 -12.33 -15.38 0.09
CA PRO A 80 -12.82 -14.04 0.34
C PRO A 80 -13.43 -13.43 -0.94
N PRO A 81 -14.28 -12.39 -0.81
CA PRO A 81 -14.78 -11.65 -1.95
C PRO A 81 -13.64 -11.12 -2.84
N PRO A 82 -13.86 -10.98 -4.16
CA PRO A 82 -12.89 -10.38 -5.06
C PRO A 82 -12.41 -9.01 -4.55
N GLY A 83 -11.10 -8.78 -4.57
CA GLY A 83 -10.50 -7.52 -4.12
C GLY A 83 -10.18 -7.43 -2.62
N ALA A 84 -10.76 -8.29 -1.77
CA ALA A 84 -10.54 -8.23 -0.32
C ALA A 84 -9.07 -8.43 0.09
N VAL A 85 -8.30 -9.19 -0.68
CA VAL A 85 -6.86 -9.44 -0.47
C VAL A 85 -5.96 -8.22 -0.71
N PHE A 86 -6.54 -7.11 -1.17
CA PHE A 86 -5.85 -5.84 -1.36
C PHE A 86 -6.31 -4.77 -0.35
N HIS A 87 -7.21 -5.11 0.59
CA HIS A 87 -7.66 -4.17 1.60
C HIS A 87 -6.84 -4.31 2.88
N TYR A 88 -5.85 -3.44 3.05
CA TYR A 88 -4.94 -3.48 4.19
C TYR A 88 -5.36 -2.52 5.32
N PRO A 89 -5.42 -2.98 6.58
CA PRO A 89 -5.66 -2.08 7.71
C PRO A 89 -4.47 -1.13 7.89
N GLY A 90 -4.75 0.17 7.98
CA GLY A 90 -3.72 1.21 8.06
C GLY A 90 -3.19 1.68 6.71
N GLY A 91 -3.95 1.49 5.62
CA GLY A 91 -3.53 1.69 4.22
C GLY A 91 -3.23 3.11 3.74
N GLN A 92 -2.86 4.00 4.65
CA GLN A 92 -2.23 5.28 4.35
C GLN A 92 -0.90 5.25 5.10
N ASN A 93 0.21 5.52 4.41
CA ASN A 93 1.52 5.70 5.05
C ASN A 93 1.36 6.70 6.21
N ARG A 94 1.19 6.17 7.42
CA ARG A 94 1.08 7.00 8.61
C ARG A 94 2.48 7.47 8.88
N MET A 95 2.71 8.78 8.77
CA MET A 95 3.99 9.39 9.13
C MET A 95 4.39 8.91 10.53
N GLY A 96 5.50 8.17 10.64
CA GLY A 96 5.95 7.53 11.87
C GLY A 96 6.65 6.17 11.63
N ASN A 97 6.96 5.45 12.70
CA ASN A 97 7.73 4.19 12.68
C ASN A 97 6.91 2.96 12.24
N ASN A 98 5.86 3.13 11.43
CA ASN A 98 4.98 2.03 11.02
C ASN A 98 4.93 1.92 9.49
N TYR A 99 5.59 0.89 8.97
CA TYR A 99 5.53 0.50 7.56
C TYR A 99 4.75 -0.81 7.43
N ILE A 100 3.84 -0.86 6.46
CA ILE A 100 3.08 -2.05 6.10
C ILE A 100 3.17 -2.17 4.57
N PRO A 101 3.72 -3.25 4.00
CA PRO A 101 3.77 -3.41 2.55
C PRO A 101 2.38 -3.75 2.01
N GLN A 102 1.95 -3.03 0.97
CA GLN A 102 0.61 -3.14 0.38
C GLN A 102 0.69 -3.53 -1.10
N PRO A 103 1.11 -4.77 -1.43
CA PRO A 103 1.26 -5.19 -2.82
C PRO A 103 -0.09 -5.14 -3.55
N GLY A 104 -0.08 -4.63 -4.78
CA GLY A 104 -1.28 -4.46 -5.60
C GLY A 104 -2.12 -3.22 -5.30
N ILE A 105 -1.65 -2.34 -4.38
CA ILE A 105 -2.25 -1.02 -4.15
C ILE A 105 -1.35 0.07 -4.73
N TYR A 106 -1.99 1.02 -5.42
CA TYR A 106 -1.31 2.09 -6.13
C TYR A 106 -1.90 3.45 -5.77
N TRP A 107 -1.05 4.45 -5.58
CA TRP A 107 -1.41 5.86 -5.64
C TRP A 107 -1.82 6.21 -7.06
N LEU A 108 -3.04 6.74 -7.19
CA LEU A 108 -3.50 7.26 -8.46
C LEU A 108 -2.59 8.40 -8.90
N ASN A 109 -2.13 8.30 -10.14
CA ASN A 109 -1.36 9.34 -10.79
C ASN A 109 -2.08 9.78 -12.06
N ASP A 110 -3.27 10.33 -11.87
CA ASP A 110 -4.02 10.94 -12.95
C ASP A 110 -3.90 12.47 -12.87
N GLY A 111 -3.32 13.05 -13.92
CA GLY A 111 -3.29 14.50 -14.12
C GLY A 111 -4.56 15.05 -14.78
N SER A 112 -5.51 14.18 -15.12
CA SER A 112 -6.79 14.54 -15.71
C SER A 112 -7.86 14.67 -14.63
N ILE A 113 -8.79 15.61 -14.82
CA ILE A 113 -9.99 15.78 -13.97
C ILE A 113 -10.94 14.57 -14.06
N ASN A 114 -10.68 13.61 -14.96
CA ASN A 114 -11.53 12.48 -15.29
C ASN A 114 -10.72 11.19 -15.22
N ALA A 115 -10.48 10.67 -14.01
CA ALA A 115 -9.76 9.42 -13.76
C ALA A 115 -10.51 8.16 -14.22
N ASP A 116 -10.82 8.07 -15.52
CA ASP A 116 -11.47 6.96 -16.22
C ASP A 116 -12.69 6.38 -15.47
N GLY A 117 -13.43 7.22 -14.74
CA GLY A 117 -14.58 6.78 -13.94
C GLY A 117 -14.23 5.88 -12.74
N LYS A 118 -12.96 5.80 -12.32
CA LYS A 118 -12.53 5.03 -11.13
C LYS A 118 -13.10 5.58 -9.82
N TYR A 119 -13.52 6.84 -9.77
CA TYR A 119 -14.10 7.47 -8.58
C TYR A 119 -15.23 8.45 -8.96
N ASN A 120 -16.32 8.44 -8.20
CA ASN A 120 -17.39 9.46 -8.25
C ASN A 120 -17.09 10.60 -7.25
N ILE A 121 -15.88 11.13 -7.23
CA ILE A 121 -15.50 12.21 -6.31
C ILE A 121 -15.66 13.53 -7.04
N LYS A 122 -16.58 14.38 -6.57
CA LYS A 122 -16.71 15.76 -7.04
C LYS A 122 -15.74 16.64 -6.25
N MET A 123 -14.76 17.21 -6.92
CA MET A 123 -13.91 18.26 -6.34
C MET A 123 -14.49 19.63 -6.70
N THR A 124 -14.44 20.59 -5.78
CA THR A 124 -14.74 22.00 -6.08
C THR A 124 -13.42 22.73 -6.03
N ASP A 125 -13.00 23.28 -7.17
CA ASP A 125 -11.80 24.09 -7.24
C ASP A 125 -12.12 25.47 -6.67
N TYR A 126 -11.30 25.99 -5.75
CA TYR A 126 -11.41 27.38 -5.33
C TYR A 126 -10.83 28.27 -6.43
N ASN A 127 -11.66 28.66 -7.39
CA ASN A 127 -11.33 29.77 -8.28
C ASN A 127 -11.29 31.04 -7.41
N HIS A 128 -10.09 31.45 -6.99
CA HIS A 128 -9.91 32.81 -6.49
C HIS A 128 -10.03 33.74 -7.69
N GLU A 129 -11.26 34.18 -7.99
CA GLU A 129 -11.49 35.30 -8.89
C GLU A 129 -10.74 36.50 -8.32
N VAL A 130 -9.62 36.85 -8.95
CA VAL A 130 -8.97 38.13 -8.71
C VAL A 130 -9.93 39.17 -9.25
N GLY A 131 -10.81 39.67 -8.38
CA GLY A 131 -11.69 40.78 -8.71
C GLY A 131 -10.85 41.96 -9.17
N ASP A 132 -11.10 42.39 -10.41
CA ASP A 132 -10.64 43.68 -10.92
C ASP A 132 -11.12 44.76 -9.94
N LYS A 133 -10.18 45.34 -9.20
CA LYS A 133 -10.43 46.55 -8.43
C LYS A 133 -10.39 47.72 -9.41
N HIS A 134 -11.57 48.25 -9.70
CA HIS A 134 -11.77 49.57 -10.30
C HIS A 134 -11.12 50.67 -9.46
#